data_AF-A0A4Q3BQX6-F1
#
_entry.id   AF-A0A4Q3BQX6-F1
#
_cell.length_a   1.000
_cell.length_b   1.000
_cell.length_c   1.000
_cell.angle_alpha   90.00
_cell.angle_beta   90.00
_cell.angle_gamma   90.00
#
_symmetry.space_group_name_H-M   'P 1'
#
loop_
_entity.id
_entity.type
_entity.pdbx_description
1 polymer ?
#
loop_
_entity_poly.entity_id
_entity_poly.type
_entity_poly.pdbx_seq_one_letter_code
_entity_poly.pdbx_strand_id
1 'polypeptide(L)'
;MKKIAPDKWRHFYAGIVLGIGLHAGTLFFLQMAALPAFFLALIFLIIISYGFELFSLVTGMGHYDFWDAVATVIGGIPGMALCFLL
;
A
#
# COMPACT_ATOMS: atom_id res chain seq x y z
N MET A 1 7.69 23.15 -11.56
CA MET A 1 6.94 22.11 -10.82
C MET A 1 6.85 20.87 -11.70
N LYS A 2 7.51 19.76 -11.34
CA LYS A 2 7.33 18.49 -12.06
C LYS A 2 5.88 18.02 -11.82
N LYS A 3 5.07 17.91 -12.88
CA LYS A 3 3.74 17.28 -12.78
C LYS A 3 3.96 15.82 -12.39
N ILE A 4 3.34 15.39 -11.29
CA ILE A 4 3.24 13.97 -10.96
C ILE A 4 2.53 13.30 -12.14
N ALA A 5 3.12 12.25 -12.69
CA ALA A 5 2.51 11.53 -13.80
C ALA A 5 1.12 11.04 -13.38
N PRO A 6 0.09 11.13 -14.25
CA PRO A 6 -1.28 10.69 -13.93
C PRO A 6 -1.36 9.26 -13.37
N ASP A 7 -0.43 8.42 -13.81
CA ASP A 7 -0.22 7.05 -13.36
C ASP A 7 0.03 6.93 -11.85
N LYS A 8 0.84 7.82 -11.25
CA LYS A 8 1.15 7.76 -9.81
C LYS A 8 -0.06 8.03 -8.92
N TRP A 9 -1.03 8.80 -9.42
CA TRP A 9 -2.30 9.00 -8.72
C TRP A 9 -3.12 7.71 -8.67
N ARG A 10 -3.08 6.88 -9.71
CA ARG A 10 -3.74 5.57 -9.70
C ARG A 10 -3.15 4.66 -8.63
N HIS A 11 -1.83 4.61 -8.54
CA HIS A 11 -1.11 3.86 -7.50
C HIS A 11 -1.42 4.39 -6.10
N PHE A 12 -1.49 5.71 -5.92
CA PHE A 12 -1.92 6.32 -4.65
C PHE A 12 -3.35 5.88 -4.26
N TYR A 13 -4.33 5.96 -5.16
CA TYR A 13 -5.71 5.53 -4.86
C TYR A 13 -5.81 4.03 -4.61
N ALA A 14 -5.07 3.21 -5.38
CA ALA A 14 -4.96 1.77 -5.12
C ALA A 14 -4.36 1.50 -3.74
N GLY A 15 -3.36 2.29 -3.34
CA GLY A 15 -2.78 2.30 -2.01
C GLY A 15 -3.82 2.47 -0.92
N ILE A 16 -4.73 3.45 -1.02
CA ILE A 16 -5.79 3.69 -0.02
C ILE A 16 -6.63 2.42 0.19
N VAL A 17 -7.12 1.82 -0.91
CA VAL A 17 -7.95 0.62 -0.86
C VAL A 17 -7.18 -0.55 -0.25
N LEU A 18 -5.93 -0.74 -0.66
CA LEU A 18 -5.06 -1.79 -0.13
C LEU A 18 -4.76 -1.58 1.36
N GLY A 19 -4.48 -0.36 1.79
CA GLY A 19 -4.25 0.00 3.18
C GLY A 19 -5.45 -0.28 4.08
N ILE A 20 -6.67 0.09 3.64
CA ILE A 20 -7.92 -0.27 4.32
C ILE A 20 -8.04 -1.79 4.43
N GLY A 21 -7.89 -2.50 3.30
CA GLY A 21 -8.04 -3.96 3.25
C GLY A 21 -7.05 -4.70 4.14
N LEU A 22 -5.78 -4.28 4.15
CA LEU A 22 -4.74 -4.90 4.97
C LEU A 22 -4.97 -4.65 6.46
N HIS A 23 -5.29 -3.42 6.85
CA HIS A 23 -5.53 -3.11 8.27
C HIS A 23 -6.83 -3.75 8.78
N ALA A 24 -7.92 -3.67 8.01
CA ALA A 24 -9.16 -4.38 8.34
C ALA A 24 -8.93 -5.90 8.41
N GLY A 25 -8.10 -6.45 7.51
CA GLY A 25 -7.74 -7.85 7.50
C GLY A 25 -6.96 -8.27 8.75
N THR A 26 -5.97 -7.50 9.18
CA THR A 26 -5.22 -7.80 10.41
C THR A 26 -6.10 -7.68 11.66
N LEU A 27 -7.04 -6.74 11.69
CA LEU A 27 -8.04 -6.64 12.77
C LEU A 27 -9.00 -7.83 12.78
N PHE A 28 -9.59 -8.17 11.63
CA PHE A 28 -10.67 -9.15 11.55
C PHE A 28 -10.17 -10.60 11.64
N PHE A 29 -9.13 -10.95 10.89
CA PHE A 29 -8.65 -12.33 10.81
C PHE A 29 -7.65 -12.68 11.92
N LEU A 30 -6.81 -11.74 12.33
CA LEU A 30 -5.78 -11.98 13.35
C LEU A 30 -6.20 -11.52 14.75
N GLN A 31 -7.36 -10.85 14.88
CA GLN A 31 -7.92 -10.36 16.14
C GLN A 31 -6.92 -9.54 16.96
N MET A 32 -6.02 -8.82 16.29
CA MET A 32 -4.98 -8.02 16.92
C MET A 32 -5.54 -6.72 17.47
N ALA A 33 -4.92 -6.21 18.54
CA ALA A 33 -5.17 -4.84 18.97
C ALA A 33 -4.84 -3.85 17.83
N ALA A 34 -5.57 -2.72 17.76
CA ALA A 34 -5.50 -1.81 16.62
C ALA A 34 -4.08 -1.28 16.33
N LEU A 35 -3.31 -0.93 17.36
CA LEU A 35 -1.96 -0.40 17.17
C LEU A 35 -0.98 -1.42 16.55
N PRO A 36 -0.81 -2.64 17.09
CA PRO A 36 0.04 -3.64 16.43
C PRO A 36 -0.54 -4.12 15.10
N ALA A 37 -1.86 -4.14 14.91
CA ALA A 37 -2.50 -4.44 13.63
C ALA A 37 -2.12 -3.42 12.54
N PHE A 38 -2.05 -2.13 12.90
CA PHE A 38 -1.60 -1.05 12.03
C PHE A 38 -0.16 -1.27 11.57
N PHE A 39 0.78 -1.54 12.49
CA PHE A 39 2.17 -1.76 12.11
C PHE A 39 2.36 -3.01 11.25
N LEU A 40 1.64 -4.09 11.54
CA LEU A 40 1.69 -5.30 10.73
C LEU A 40 1.14 -5.05 9.31
N ALA A 41 0.03 -4.32 9.20
CA ALA A 41 -0.53 -3.92 7.91
C ALA A 41 0.43 -3.01 7.13
N LEU A 42 1.17 -2.11 7.80
CA LEU A 42 2.19 -1.27 7.16
C LEU A 42 3.33 -2.12 6.58
N ILE A 43 3.79 -3.13 7.31
CA ILE A 43 4.82 -4.06 6.83
C ILE A 43 4.31 -4.79 5.58
N PHE A 44 3.08 -5.33 5.61
CA PHE A 44 2.50 -5.98 4.44
C PHE A 44 2.33 -5.02 3.26
N LEU A 45 1.87 -3.79 3.50
CA LEU A 45 1.70 -2.78 2.47
C LEU A 45 3.02 -2.50 1.75
N ILE A 46 4.12 -2.32 2.49
CA ILE A 46 5.45 -2.09 1.92
C ILE A 46 5.92 -3.30 1.12
N ILE A 47 5.80 -4.51 1.69
CA ILE A 47 6.23 -5.75 1.03
C ILE A 47 5.45 -5.98 -0.27
N ILE A 48 4.14 -5.80 -0.25
CA ILE A 48 3.28 -6.00 -1.43
C ILE A 48 3.60 -4.94 -2.49
N SER A 49 3.66 -3.66 -2.09
CA SER A 49 3.92 -2.55 -3.03
C SER A 49 5.29 -2.70 -3.71
N TYR A 50 6.34 -2.95 -2.94
CA TYR A 50 7.68 -3.16 -3.50
C TYR A 50 7.80 -4.51 -4.22
N GLY A 51 7.10 -5.54 -3.73
CA GLY A 51 7.08 -6.88 -4.32
C GLY A 51 6.54 -6.89 -5.75
N PHE A 52 5.49 -6.11 -6.04
CA PHE A 52 4.98 -5.96 -7.42
C PHE A 52 6.00 -5.31 -8.36
N GLU A 53 6.70 -4.28 -7.89
CA GLU A 53 7.76 -3.63 -8.67
C GLU A 53 8.94 -4.57 -8.90
N LEU A 54 9.42 -5.25 -7.86
CA LEU A 54 10.52 -6.21 -7.97
C LEU A 54 10.16 -7.38 -8.90
N PHE A 55 8.92 -7.86 -8.82
CA PHE A 55 8.43 -8.89 -9.73
C PHE A 55 8.44 -8.40 -11.19
N SER A 56 7.99 -7.17 -11.44
CA SER A 56 7.99 -6.56 -12.77
C SER A 56 9.42 -6.39 -13.30
N LEU A 57 10.36 -6.01 -12.43
CA LEU A 57 11.79 -5.89 -12.76
C LEU A 57 12.40 -7.23 -13.16
N VAL A 58 12.13 -8.30 -12.40
CA VAL A 58 12.73 -9.62 -12.62
C VAL A 58 12.11 -10.34 -13.82
N THR A 59 10.79 -10.26 -13.98
CA THR A 59 10.07 -11.02 -15.01
C THR A 59 9.92 -10.27 -16.32
N GLY A 60 10.09 -8.94 -16.32
CA GLY A 60 9.75 -8.08 -17.45
C GLY A 60 8.24 -7.97 -17.71
N MET A 61 7.39 -8.57 -16.86
CA MET A 61 5.94 -8.49 -16.97
C MET A 61 5.43 -7.24 -16.23
N GLY A 62 5.56 -6.08 -16.88
CA GLY A 62 5.11 -4.81 -16.33
C GLY A 62 6.08 -3.66 -16.63
N HIS A 63 5.81 -2.50 -16.07
CA HIS A 63 6.72 -1.37 -16.07
C HIS A 63 7.30 -1.22 -14.67
N TYR A 64 8.60 -1.51 -14.51
CA TYR A 64 9.26 -1.24 -13.24
C TYR A 64 9.41 0.27 -13.04
N ASP A 65 8.75 0.79 -12.02
CA ASP A 65 8.93 2.15 -11.52
C ASP A 65 8.79 2.18 -10.01
N PHE A 66 9.91 2.33 -9.32
CA PHE A 66 9.96 2.43 -7.85
C PHE A 66 9.00 3.49 -7.28
N TRP A 67 8.70 4.55 -8.02
CA TRP A 67 7.77 5.58 -7.56
C TRP A 67 6.31 5.11 -7.49
N ASP A 68 5.95 4.01 -8.16
CA ASP A 68 4.63 3.38 -8.03
C ASP A 68 4.46 2.68 -6.70
N ALA A 69 5.49 1.96 -6.24
CA ALA A 69 5.50 1.41 -4.89
C ALA A 69 5.42 2.53 -3.84
N VAL A 70 6.19 3.61 -4.01
CA VAL A 70 6.17 4.76 -3.08
C VAL A 70 4.80 5.43 -3.06
N ALA A 71 4.20 5.69 -4.23
CA ALA A 71 2.86 6.29 -4.31
C ALA A 71 1.81 5.40 -3.64
N THR A 72 1.89 4.08 -3.84
CA THR A 72 1.01 3.10 -3.21
C THR A 72 1.14 3.11 -1.68
N VAL A 73 2.36 3.12 -1.15
CA VAL A 73 2.60 3.18 0.31
C VAL A 73 2.07 4.49 0.90
N ILE A 74 2.36 5.63 0.25
CA ILE A 74 1.87 6.95 0.69
C ILE A 74 0.33 6.99 0.69
N GLY A 75 -0.31 6.35 -0.29
CA GLY A 75 -1.77 6.22 -0.36
C GLY A 75 -2.34 5.25 0.68
N GLY A 76 -1.63 4.18 1.01
CA GLY A 76 -2.12 3.21 1.99
C GLY A 76 -2.13 3.71 3.42
N ILE A 77 -1.22 4.60 3.81
CA ILE A 77 -1.20 5.21 5.15
C ILE A 77 -2.54 5.89 5.51
N PRO A 78 -3.10 6.83 4.71
CA PRO A 78 -4.39 7.43 5.02
C PRO A 78 -5.55 6.43 4.97
N GLY A 79 -5.49 5.40 4.13
CA GLY A 79 -6.47 4.29 4.15
C GLY A 79 -6.44 3.51 5.48
N MET A 80 -5.24 3.16 5.95
CA MET A 80 -5.05 2.49 7.24
C MET A 80 -5.48 3.39 8.41
N ALA A 81 -5.16 4.68 8.35
CA ALA A 81 -5.53 5.66 9.37
C ALA A 81 -7.05 5.85 9.44
N LEU A 82 -7.74 5.90 8.28
CA LEU A 82 -9.20 5.92 8.24
C LEU A 82 -9.78 4.67 8.90
N CYS A 83 -9.25 3.49 8.58
CA CYS A 83 -9.67 2.24 9.20
C CYS A 83 -9.34 2.16 10.70
N PHE A 84 -8.31 2.86 11.18
CA PHE A 84 -7.94 2.91 12.59
C PHE A 84 -8.90 3.78 13.42
N LEU A 85 -9.49 4.80 12.80
CA LEU A 85 -10.35 5.79 13.46
C LEU A 85 -11.84 5.40 13.45
N LEU A 86 -12.24 4.41 12.65
CA LEU A 86 -13.60 3.87 12.54
C LEU A 86 -13.79 2.67 13.46
#